data_AF-A0A6F7PVS8-F1
#
_entry.id   AF-A0A6F7PVS8-F1
#
_cell.length_a   1.000
_cell.length_b   1.000
_cell.length_c   1.000
_cell.angle_alpha   90.00
_cell.angle_beta   90.00
_cell.angle_gamma   90.00
#
_symmetry.space_group_name_H-M   'P 1'
#
loop_
_entity.id
_entity.type
_entity.pdbx_description
1 polymer ?
#
loop_
_entity_poly.entity_id
_entity_poly.type
_entity_poly.pdbx_seq_one_letter_code
_entity_poly.pdbx_strand_id
1 'polypeptide(L)'
;MTIRLKRPRVYYAFILLVISTSLFIYFVNNLLHIEEPETILSDKDFLNLVISKYGQERILAEQCVDGSCFVVKDVLYRGLLFLPLERVLIDKETKQVKASAMLRLPSTRVRSKTDTKRWPLNRSQFAKNTLEYAIVEAALLSRALSLLTSTPADVLIIGIGSATIANFIQYHYHQSNITILEEREVMAHFLIDWFQIILGPRLGIIVPNKQEQLGTIMENQDSKYHVVFYNMCPQSIANGSCPDERTLSEHIIRTMVKRVGDQGVLIVSMITADVDTIFYMMQKHRFEQYFNECILIKPAKAYNQVLSCTQNHHDFNLEKQIESFMHSQWRKNDFL
;
A
#
# COMPACT_ATOMS: atom_id res chain seq x y z
N MET A 1 37.80 45.49 72.45
CA MET A 1 37.73 46.27 71.20
C MET A 1 37.07 45.37 70.15
N THR A 2 35.77 45.56 69.92
CA THR A 2 34.92 44.60 69.18
C THR A 2 34.72 45.11 67.75
N ILE A 3 35.38 44.50 66.77
CA ILE A 3 35.27 44.89 65.36
C ILE A 3 33.98 44.29 64.78
N ARG A 4 32.92 45.10 64.69
CA ARG A 4 31.70 44.76 63.94
C ARG A 4 31.98 44.85 62.44
N LEU A 5 32.22 43.70 61.80
CA LEU A 5 32.21 43.56 60.34
C LEU A 5 30.78 43.73 59.81
N LYS A 6 30.36 44.99 59.59
CA LYS A 6 29.22 45.31 58.71
C LYS A 6 29.69 45.10 57.27
N ARG A 7 29.19 44.06 56.59
CA ARG A 7 28.74 44.07 55.17
C ARG A 7 28.44 42.65 54.62
N PRO A 8 27.45 41.91 55.17
CA PRO A 8 26.94 40.70 54.50
C PRO A 8 26.20 41.02 53.18
N ARG A 9 25.63 42.22 53.02
CA ARG A 9 24.78 42.57 51.86
C ARG A 9 25.50 42.61 50.52
N VAL A 10 26.79 42.95 50.48
CA VAL A 10 27.57 43.04 49.22
C VAL A 10 27.86 41.63 48.69
N TYR A 11 28.09 40.68 49.59
CA TYR A 11 28.39 39.30 49.22
C TYR A 11 27.18 38.57 48.63
N TYR A 12 25.99 38.75 49.22
CA TYR A 12 24.75 38.19 48.68
C TYR A 12 24.38 38.77 47.31
N ALA A 13 24.58 40.08 47.09
CA ALA A 13 24.33 40.70 45.80
C ALA A 13 25.25 40.14 44.71
N PHE A 14 26.52 39.88 45.03
CA PHE A 14 27.48 39.27 44.11
C PHE A 14 27.09 37.83 43.75
N ILE A 15 26.69 37.02 44.73
CA ILE A 15 26.24 35.63 44.48
C ILE A 15 25.00 35.60 43.59
N LEU A 16 24.00 36.45 43.86
CA LEU A 16 22.79 36.52 43.04
C LEU A 16 23.09 36.96 41.61
N LEU A 17 24.05 37.88 41.42
CA LEU A 17 24.48 38.30 40.09
C LEU A 17 25.14 37.15 39.34
N VAL A 18 26.03 36.39 39.99
CA VAL A 18 26.68 35.21 39.38
C VAL A 18 25.63 34.17 38.99
N ILE A 19 24.71 33.81 39.90
CA ILE A 19 23.64 32.84 39.62
C ILE A 19 22.76 33.32 38.46
N SER A 20 22.36 34.60 38.45
CA SER A 20 21.56 35.18 37.37
C SER A 20 22.29 35.12 36.03
N THR A 21 23.59 35.43 36.00
CA THR A 21 24.38 35.34 34.76
C THR A 21 24.55 33.90 34.29
N SER A 22 24.75 32.94 35.20
CA SER A 22 24.85 31.51 34.85
C SER A 22 23.53 30.97 34.31
N LEU A 23 22.40 31.34 34.92
CA LEU A 23 21.06 30.97 34.43
C LEU A 23 20.76 31.63 33.09
N PHE A 24 21.14 32.90 32.90
CA PHE A 24 20.97 33.59 31.62
C PHE A 24 21.81 32.93 30.51
N ILE A 25 23.08 32.60 30.78
CA ILE A 25 23.93 31.87 29.82
C ILE A 25 23.36 30.48 29.50
N TYR A 26 22.90 29.74 30.52
CA TYR A 26 22.26 28.44 30.31
C TYR A 26 20.99 28.57 29.46
N PHE A 27 20.13 29.54 29.77
CA PHE A 27 18.89 29.77 29.04
C PHE A 27 19.15 30.25 27.61
N VAL A 28 20.11 31.15 27.40
CA VAL A 28 20.54 31.61 26.08
C VAL A 28 21.18 30.48 25.27
N ASN A 29 22.01 29.62 25.88
CA ASN A 29 22.58 28.46 25.17
C ASN A 29 21.51 27.43 24.79
N ASN A 30 20.48 27.24 25.63
CA ASN A 30 19.35 26.37 25.29
C ASN A 30 18.42 26.98 24.23
N LEU A 31 18.25 28.31 24.24
CA LEU A 31 17.46 29.04 23.23
C LEU A 31 18.19 29.19 21.90
N LEU A 32 19.52 29.31 21.93
CA LEU A 32 20.40 29.42 20.78
C LEU A 32 21.04 28.08 20.43
N HIS A 33 20.40 26.95 20.74
CA HIS A 33 20.68 25.71 20.02
C HIS A 33 20.24 25.91 18.56
N ILE A 34 21.05 26.66 17.83
CA ILE A 34 21.02 26.75 16.38
C ILE A 34 21.47 25.37 15.95
N GLU A 35 20.50 24.49 15.71
CA GLU A 35 20.77 23.24 15.01
C GLU A 35 21.49 23.62 13.72
N GLU A 36 22.74 23.20 13.58
CA GLU A 36 23.46 23.39 12.33
C GLU A 36 22.58 22.82 11.21
N PRO A 37 22.42 23.55 10.08
CA PRO A 37 21.57 23.10 9.01
C PRO A 37 22.05 21.72 8.55
N GLU A 38 21.17 20.71 8.65
CA GLU A 38 21.54 19.35 8.28
C GLU A 38 22.04 19.32 6.83
N THR A 39 23.19 18.68 6.61
CA THR A 39 23.75 18.50 5.28
C THR A 39 22.79 17.70 4.41
N ILE A 40 22.43 18.26 3.25
CA ILE A 40 21.65 17.56 2.23
C ILE A 40 22.58 16.59 1.49
N LEU A 41 22.22 15.31 1.50
CA LEU A 41 22.97 14.22 0.90
C LEU A 41 22.47 13.92 -0.52
N SER A 42 23.33 13.32 -1.34
CA SER A 42 22.87 12.69 -2.59
C SER A 42 21.98 11.48 -2.28
N ASP A 43 21.14 11.04 -3.22
CA ASP A 43 20.32 9.83 -3.04
C ASP A 43 21.15 8.60 -2.71
N LYS A 44 22.31 8.45 -3.37
CA LYS A 44 23.26 7.36 -3.11
C LYS A 44 23.80 7.42 -1.68
N ASP A 45 24.27 8.59 -1.23
CA ASP A 45 24.86 8.73 0.10
C ASP A 45 23.81 8.59 1.22
N PHE A 46 22.61 9.12 0.98
CA PHE A 46 21.48 8.95 1.88
C PHE A 46 21.07 7.48 2.01
N LEU A 47 20.96 6.75 0.89
CA LEU A 47 20.65 5.32 0.92
C LEU A 47 21.75 4.51 1.60
N ASN A 48 23.02 4.81 1.33
CA ASN A 48 24.15 4.18 2.03
C ASN A 48 24.07 4.43 3.54
N LEU A 49 23.70 5.65 3.95
CA LEU A 49 23.48 5.99 5.37
C LEU A 49 22.33 5.18 5.98
N VAL A 50 21.22 5.01 5.27
CA VAL A 50 20.09 4.19 5.75
C VAL A 50 20.48 2.72 5.84
N ILE A 51 21.14 2.17 4.81
CA ILE A 51 21.58 0.77 4.75
C ILE A 51 22.63 0.47 5.83
N SER A 52 23.59 1.37 6.06
CA SER A 52 24.56 1.22 7.15
C SER A 52 23.91 1.22 8.54
N LYS A 53 22.77 1.91 8.70
CA LYS A 53 22.04 1.99 9.96
C LYS A 53 21.16 0.77 10.22
N TYR A 54 20.46 0.26 9.20
CA TYR A 54 19.44 -0.80 9.39
C TYR A 54 19.75 -2.12 8.68
N GLY A 55 20.76 -2.17 7.82
CA GLY A 55 20.99 -3.26 6.88
C GLY A 55 20.17 -3.14 5.59
N GLN A 56 20.17 -4.21 4.80
CA GLN A 56 19.42 -4.28 3.53
C GLN A 56 17.91 -4.46 3.75
N GLU A 57 17.53 -4.94 4.93
CA GLU A 57 16.14 -5.14 5.32
C GLU A 57 15.93 -4.60 6.74
N ARG A 58 14.78 -3.98 6.99
CA ARG A 58 14.42 -3.46 8.31
C ARG A 58 13.04 -3.96 8.72
N ILE A 59 12.97 -4.77 9.77
CA ILE A 59 11.70 -5.18 10.37
C ILE A 59 11.05 -3.99 11.07
N LEU A 60 9.78 -3.73 10.77
CA LEU A 60 9.04 -2.60 11.32
C LEU A 60 8.07 -3.01 12.43
N ALA A 61 7.36 -4.12 12.21
CA ALA A 61 6.35 -4.68 13.10
C ALA A 61 6.05 -6.15 12.79
N GLU A 62 5.44 -6.82 13.75
CA GLU A 62 4.92 -8.18 13.65
C GLU A 62 3.49 -8.21 14.23
N GLN A 63 2.61 -8.95 13.57
CA GLN A 63 1.22 -9.17 14.00
C GLN A 63 0.82 -10.61 13.73
N CYS A 64 0.28 -11.29 14.74
CA CYS A 64 -0.28 -12.63 14.57
C CYS A 64 -1.81 -12.57 14.51
N VAL A 65 -2.39 -13.33 13.59
CA VAL A 65 -3.83 -13.44 13.34
C VAL A 65 -4.13 -14.90 12.99
N ASP A 66 -5.09 -15.50 13.71
CA ASP A 66 -5.61 -16.86 13.44
C ASP A 66 -4.52 -17.93 13.27
N GLY A 67 -3.54 -17.92 14.17
CA GLY A 67 -2.46 -18.91 14.20
C GLY A 67 -1.31 -18.65 13.24
N SER A 68 -1.36 -17.63 12.37
CA SER A 68 -0.21 -17.18 11.58
C SER A 68 0.33 -15.84 12.04
N CYS A 69 1.66 -15.67 11.96
CA CYS A 69 2.33 -14.42 12.25
C CYS A 69 2.84 -13.76 10.96
N PHE A 70 2.61 -12.46 10.85
CA PHE A 70 2.98 -11.65 9.70
C PHE A 70 3.97 -10.57 10.13
N VAL A 71 4.98 -10.31 9.31
CA VAL A 71 6.01 -9.31 9.54
C VAL A 71 5.93 -8.27 8.45
N VAL A 72 5.86 -7.00 8.85
CA VAL A 72 6.10 -5.87 7.94
C VAL A 72 7.57 -5.51 8.02
N LYS A 73 8.23 -5.43 6.87
CA LYS A 73 9.60 -4.96 6.77
C LYS A 73 9.80 -4.09 5.53
N ASP A 74 10.76 -3.17 5.62
CA ASP A 74 11.24 -2.43 4.45
C ASP A 74 12.44 -3.18 3.84
N VAL A 75 12.45 -3.35 2.52
CA VAL A 75 13.55 -3.91 1.72
C VAL A 75 14.21 -2.75 0.99
N LEU A 76 15.47 -2.48 1.33
CA LEU A 76 16.20 -1.27 0.93
C LEU A 76 17.23 -1.51 -0.18
N TYR A 77 17.56 -2.77 -0.45
CA TYR A 77 18.53 -3.15 -1.47
C TYR A 77 18.30 -4.60 -1.93
N ARG A 78 18.45 -4.87 -3.23
CA ARG A 78 18.29 -6.22 -3.81
C ARG A 78 19.33 -6.53 -4.92
N GLY A 79 20.54 -5.99 -4.87
CA GLY A 79 21.58 -6.20 -5.91
C GLY A 79 22.04 -4.97 -6.72
N LEU A 80 22.73 -5.22 -7.84
CA LEU A 80 23.66 -4.28 -8.51
C LEU A 80 23.04 -3.09 -9.27
N LEU A 81 21.75 -3.09 -9.55
CA LEU A 81 21.03 -1.95 -10.13
C LEU A 81 20.23 -1.29 -9.00
N PHE A 82 20.14 0.04 -8.93
CA PHE A 82 19.28 0.70 -7.94
C PHE A 82 17.88 0.07 -7.95
N LEU A 83 17.50 -0.56 -6.85
CA LEU A 83 16.31 -1.40 -6.77
C LEU A 83 15.21 -0.73 -5.98
N PRO A 84 13.95 -1.02 -6.31
CA PRO A 84 12.80 -0.39 -5.70
C PRO A 84 12.85 -0.64 -4.18
N LEU A 85 12.79 0.48 -3.45
CA LEU A 85 12.54 0.48 -2.02
C LEU A 85 11.12 -0.02 -1.83
N GLU A 86 10.94 -1.11 -1.10
CA GLU A 86 9.63 -1.72 -0.94
C GLU A 86 9.32 -1.95 0.53
N ARG A 87 8.05 -1.74 0.91
CA ARG A 87 7.48 -2.25 2.14
C ARG A 87 6.73 -3.52 1.82
N VAL A 88 7.10 -4.61 2.50
CA VAL A 88 6.53 -5.93 2.27
C VAL A 88 5.90 -6.48 3.54
N LEU A 89 4.75 -7.14 3.39
CA LEU A 89 4.15 -8.02 4.39
C LEU A 89 4.57 -9.44 4.05
N ILE A 90 5.16 -10.14 5.01
CA ILE A 90 5.61 -11.51 4.85
C ILE A 90 4.96 -12.38 5.90
N ASP A 91 4.48 -13.54 5.49
CA ASP A 91 4.13 -14.62 6.40
C ASP A 91 5.40 -15.21 7.02
N LYS A 92 5.51 -15.16 8.34
CA LYS A 92 6.74 -15.47 9.08
C LYS A 92 7.14 -16.94 8.95
N GLU A 93 6.17 -17.84 8.81
CA GLU A 93 6.40 -19.28 8.76
C GLU A 93 6.76 -19.72 7.35
N THR A 94 5.92 -19.37 6.38
CA THR A 94 6.07 -19.78 4.98
C THR A 94 7.08 -18.92 4.21
N LYS A 95 7.48 -17.77 4.76
CA LYS A 95 8.31 -16.74 4.11
C LYS A 95 7.70 -16.15 2.83
N GLN A 96 6.41 -16.39 2.60
CA GLN A 96 5.71 -15.86 1.42
C GLN A 96 5.42 -14.37 1.58
N VAL A 97 5.71 -13.60 0.52
CA VAL A 97 5.25 -12.21 0.42
C VAL A 97 3.75 -12.21 0.19
N LYS A 98 3.01 -11.57 1.09
CA LYS A 98 1.55 -11.44 1.03
C LYS A 98 1.08 -10.10 0.47
N ALA A 99 1.93 -9.08 0.58
CA ALA A 99 1.66 -7.73 0.09
C ALA A 99 3.01 -7.01 -0.13
N SER A 100 3.11 -6.20 -1.18
CA SER A 100 4.23 -5.28 -1.41
C SER A 100 3.73 -3.92 -1.88
N ALA A 101 4.42 -2.86 -1.46
CA ALA A 101 4.20 -1.50 -1.94
C ALA A 101 5.54 -0.77 -2.07
N MET A 102 5.68 0.03 -3.11
CA MET A 102 6.86 0.86 -3.29
C MET A 102 6.91 2.00 -2.25
N LEU A 103 8.09 2.27 -1.73
CA LEU A 103 8.39 3.43 -0.89
C LEU A 103 8.89 4.58 -1.76
N ARG A 104 8.60 5.81 -1.34
CA ARG A 104 9.22 7.03 -1.86
C ARG A 104 10.29 7.50 -0.90
N LEU A 105 11.40 7.95 -1.46
CA LEU A 105 12.41 8.63 -0.67
C LEU A 105 11.85 9.94 -0.09
N PRO A 106 12.27 10.33 1.13
CA PRO A 106 11.80 11.55 1.78
C PRO A 106 12.26 12.78 0.98
N SER A 107 11.39 13.77 0.75
CA SER A 107 11.67 14.94 -0.12
C SER A 107 13.01 15.65 0.10
N THR A 108 13.55 15.62 1.33
CA THR A 108 14.92 16.06 1.62
C THR A 108 15.75 14.90 2.19
N ARG A 109 16.98 14.77 1.70
CA ARG A 109 17.89 13.66 2.03
C ARG A 109 18.82 14.06 3.17
N VAL A 110 18.31 14.08 4.39
CA VAL A 110 19.04 14.51 5.59
C VAL A 110 19.05 13.43 6.66
N ARG A 111 20.05 13.43 7.55
CA ARG A 111 20.29 12.35 8.51
C ARG A 111 19.07 12.08 9.42
N SER A 112 18.37 13.11 9.86
CA SER A 112 17.13 12.98 10.65
C SER A 112 16.02 12.19 9.95
N LYS A 113 15.99 12.18 8.60
CA LYS A 113 14.95 11.52 7.79
C LYS A 113 15.27 10.08 7.40
N THR A 114 16.28 9.47 8.02
CA THR A 114 16.65 8.07 7.79
C THR A 114 15.62 7.05 8.31
N ASP A 115 14.67 7.45 9.16
CA ASP A 115 13.65 6.54 9.69
C ASP A 115 12.61 6.13 8.62
N THR A 116 12.86 4.97 8.00
CA THR A 116 12.02 4.39 6.94
C THR A 116 10.57 4.09 7.33
N LYS A 117 10.27 3.96 8.63
CA LYS A 117 8.87 3.84 9.13
C LYS A 117 8.01 5.00 8.66
N ARG A 118 8.61 6.19 8.56
CA ARG A 118 7.96 7.45 8.18
C ARG A 118 7.99 7.72 6.68
N TRP A 119 8.60 6.85 5.88
CA TRP A 119 8.68 7.08 4.44
C TRP A 119 7.31 6.85 3.80
N PRO A 120 6.85 7.78 2.94
CA PRO A 120 5.56 7.64 2.29
C PRO A 120 5.60 6.52 1.24
N LEU A 121 4.49 5.82 1.06
CA LEU A 121 4.34 4.91 -0.06
C LEU A 121 4.21 5.67 -1.39
N ASN A 122 4.65 5.04 -2.49
CA ASN A 122 4.32 5.48 -3.83
C ASN A 122 2.91 5.03 -4.16
N ARG A 123 1.97 5.98 -4.12
CA ARG A 123 0.55 5.76 -4.39
C ARG A 123 0.19 6.02 -5.85
N SER A 124 1.12 6.56 -6.63
CA SER A 124 0.83 7.09 -7.97
C SER A 124 1.18 6.12 -9.10
N GLN A 125 1.94 5.07 -8.81
CA GLN A 125 2.56 4.22 -9.82
C GLN A 125 2.66 2.78 -9.33
N PHE A 126 2.72 1.88 -10.31
CA PHE A 126 3.14 0.49 -10.11
C PHE A 126 4.41 0.23 -10.91
N ALA A 127 5.24 -0.73 -10.46
CA ALA A 127 6.27 -1.28 -11.33
C ALA A 127 5.62 -1.83 -12.60
N LYS A 128 6.21 -1.54 -13.76
CA LYS A 128 5.77 -2.13 -15.02
C LYS A 128 5.84 -3.65 -14.91
N ASN A 129 4.81 -4.32 -15.43
CA ASN A 129 4.66 -5.78 -15.42
C ASN A 129 4.45 -6.42 -14.03
N THR A 130 3.95 -5.66 -13.06
CA THR A 130 3.43 -6.23 -11.82
C THR A 130 2.00 -6.73 -12.00
N LEU A 131 1.52 -7.53 -11.04
CA LEU A 131 0.13 -7.99 -11.04
C LEU A 131 -0.83 -6.80 -10.89
N GLU A 132 -0.49 -5.85 -10.02
CA GLU A 132 -1.24 -4.62 -9.78
C GLU A 132 -1.35 -3.74 -11.03
N TYR A 133 -0.27 -3.68 -11.83
CA TYR A 133 -0.30 -3.01 -13.13
C TYR A 133 -1.35 -3.66 -14.05
N ALA A 134 -1.33 -4.99 -14.19
CA ALA A 134 -2.26 -5.71 -15.05
C ALA A 134 -3.72 -5.63 -14.55
N ILE A 135 -3.92 -5.56 -13.24
CA ILE A 135 -5.26 -5.36 -12.63
C ILE A 135 -5.84 -4.02 -13.05
N VAL A 136 -5.08 -2.93 -12.98
CA VAL A 136 -5.57 -1.60 -13.39
C VAL A 136 -5.70 -1.51 -14.91
N GLU A 137 -4.80 -2.13 -15.66
CA GLU A 137 -4.89 -2.24 -17.12
C GLU A 137 -6.18 -2.95 -17.56
N ALA A 138 -6.55 -4.06 -16.91
CA ALA A 138 -7.82 -4.75 -17.15
C ALA A 138 -9.05 -3.83 -16.95
N ALA A 139 -9.03 -3.03 -15.88
CA ALA A 139 -10.11 -2.10 -15.58
C ALA A 139 -10.22 -0.97 -16.61
N LEU A 140 -9.09 -0.52 -17.18
CA LEU A 140 -9.06 0.48 -18.24
C LEU A 140 -9.48 -0.11 -19.60
N LEU A 141 -9.01 -1.33 -19.94
CA LEU A 141 -9.36 -2.02 -21.18
C LEU A 141 -10.87 -2.31 -21.26
N SER A 142 -11.50 -2.65 -20.14
CA SER A 142 -12.96 -2.84 -20.05
C SER A 142 -13.75 -1.53 -20.03
N ARG A 143 -13.07 -0.37 -20.00
CA ARG A 143 -13.65 0.98 -19.84
C ARG A 143 -14.42 1.19 -18.54
N ALA A 144 -14.33 0.26 -17.60
CA ALA A 144 -14.91 0.39 -16.27
C ALA A 144 -14.18 1.46 -15.42
N LEU A 145 -12.88 1.66 -15.69
CA LEU A 145 -12.16 2.89 -15.36
C LEU A 145 -11.89 3.69 -16.63
N SER A 146 -12.00 5.01 -16.51
CA SER A 146 -11.72 5.94 -17.61
C SER A 146 -10.28 6.42 -17.60
N LEU A 147 -9.68 6.63 -18.77
CA LEU A 147 -8.40 7.35 -18.88
C LEU A 147 -8.52 8.82 -18.42
N LEU A 148 -9.74 9.38 -18.43
CA LEU A 148 -10.04 10.68 -17.82
C LEU A 148 -10.29 10.49 -16.33
N THR A 149 -9.27 10.75 -15.51
CA THR A 149 -9.31 10.50 -14.06
C THR A 149 -10.29 11.39 -13.28
N SER A 150 -10.86 12.42 -13.94
CA SER A 150 -11.98 13.19 -13.42
C SER A 150 -13.31 12.44 -13.49
N THR A 151 -13.39 11.32 -14.19
CA THR A 151 -14.60 10.49 -14.28
C THR A 151 -14.71 9.64 -13.00
N PRO A 152 -15.76 9.82 -12.18
CA PRO A 152 -15.95 9.01 -10.99
C PRO A 152 -16.21 7.54 -11.34
N ALA A 153 -15.77 6.64 -10.46
CA ALA A 153 -16.11 5.23 -10.49
C ALA A 153 -16.41 4.73 -9.07
N ASP A 154 -17.37 3.81 -8.96
CA ASP A 154 -17.61 3.04 -7.74
C ASP A 154 -16.85 1.73 -7.84
N VAL A 155 -15.96 1.50 -6.89
CA VAL A 155 -15.01 0.38 -6.88
C VAL A 155 -15.19 -0.44 -5.62
N LEU A 156 -15.38 -1.75 -5.78
CA LEU A 156 -15.34 -2.74 -4.70
C LEU A 156 -14.02 -3.51 -4.78
N ILE A 157 -13.30 -3.62 -3.67
CA ILE A 157 -12.08 -4.43 -3.54
C ILE A 157 -12.31 -5.47 -2.45
N ILE A 158 -12.28 -6.75 -2.82
CA ILE A 158 -12.42 -7.88 -1.90
C ILE A 158 -11.02 -8.42 -1.60
N GLY A 159 -10.58 -8.29 -0.35
CA GLY A 159 -9.21 -8.55 0.09
C GLY A 159 -8.31 -7.32 -0.07
N ILE A 160 -7.82 -6.79 1.05
CA ILE A 160 -7.11 -5.50 1.07
C ILE A 160 -5.71 -5.57 0.43
N GLY A 161 -5.03 -6.70 0.55
CA GLY A 161 -3.65 -6.88 0.07
C GLY A 161 -2.69 -5.82 0.61
N SER A 162 -1.84 -5.24 -0.24
CA SER A 162 -1.00 -4.07 0.08
C SER A 162 -1.73 -2.74 -0.04
N ALA A 163 -3.03 -2.77 -0.35
CA ALA A 163 -3.87 -1.62 -0.69
C ALA A 163 -3.31 -0.71 -1.79
N THR A 164 -2.32 -1.17 -2.58
CA THR A 164 -1.71 -0.42 -3.67
C THR A 164 -2.72 -0.06 -4.75
N ILE A 165 -3.64 -0.98 -5.08
CA ILE A 165 -4.76 -0.73 -6.02
C ILE A 165 -5.68 0.38 -5.46
N ALA A 166 -6.12 0.26 -4.20
CA ALA A 166 -6.97 1.27 -3.56
C ALA A 166 -6.27 2.65 -3.49
N ASN A 167 -4.99 2.66 -3.12
CA ASN A 167 -4.17 3.86 -3.06
C ASN A 167 -4.00 4.52 -4.43
N PHE A 168 -3.78 3.73 -5.49
CA PHE A 168 -3.69 4.23 -6.85
C PHE A 168 -5.00 4.86 -7.32
N ILE A 169 -6.12 4.17 -7.10
CA ILE A 169 -7.43 4.68 -7.52
C ILE A 169 -7.74 5.97 -6.73
N GLN A 170 -7.53 5.99 -5.41
CA GLN A 170 -7.77 7.20 -4.62
C GLN A 170 -6.85 8.36 -5.03
N TYR A 171 -5.61 8.07 -5.44
CA TYR A 171 -4.64 9.08 -5.87
C TYR A 171 -4.97 9.69 -7.23
N HIS A 172 -5.47 8.91 -8.20
CA HIS A 172 -5.74 9.43 -9.54
C HIS A 172 -7.20 9.83 -9.74
N TYR A 173 -8.14 9.08 -9.17
CA TYR A 173 -9.58 9.23 -9.33
C TYR A 173 -10.21 9.76 -8.05
N HIS A 174 -9.89 11.01 -7.69
CA HIS A 174 -10.32 11.60 -6.42
C HIS A 174 -11.84 11.69 -6.21
N GLN A 175 -12.64 11.57 -7.29
CA GLN A 175 -14.09 11.55 -7.22
C GLN A 175 -14.68 10.13 -7.11
N SER A 176 -13.88 9.09 -7.24
CA SER A 176 -14.32 7.69 -7.13
C SER A 176 -14.61 7.30 -5.69
N ASN A 177 -15.59 6.42 -5.49
CA ASN A 177 -15.86 5.77 -4.21
C ASN A 177 -15.22 4.39 -4.19
N ILE A 178 -14.51 4.07 -3.11
CA ILE A 178 -13.79 2.82 -2.95
C ILE A 178 -14.30 2.16 -1.67
N THR A 179 -14.86 0.96 -1.83
CA THR A 179 -15.23 0.08 -0.73
C THR A 179 -14.26 -1.09 -0.70
N ILE A 180 -13.55 -1.28 0.40
CA ILE A 180 -12.71 -2.46 0.61
C ILE A 180 -13.43 -3.39 1.58
N LEU A 181 -13.48 -4.67 1.27
CA LEU A 181 -14.00 -5.71 2.14
C LEU A 181 -12.84 -6.60 2.58
N GLU A 182 -12.49 -6.59 3.86
CA GLU A 182 -11.43 -7.42 4.44
C GLU A 182 -12.01 -8.24 5.60
N GLU A 183 -11.91 -9.56 5.49
CA GLU A 183 -12.51 -10.50 6.45
C GLU A 183 -11.86 -10.43 7.84
N ARG A 184 -10.58 -10.09 7.91
CA ARG A 184 -9.81 -10.15 9.17
C ARG A 184 -9.59 -8.76 9.74
N GLU A 185 -10.38 -8.40 10.75
CA GLU A 185 -10.31 -7.09 11.44
C GLU A 185 -8.90 -6.69 11.87
N VAL A 186 -8.21 -7.59 12.56
CA VAL A 186 -6.85 -7.33 13.07
C VAL A 186 -5.88 -7.08 11.91
N MET A 187 -6.05 -7.82 10.81
CA MET A 187 -5.24 -7.63 9.62
C MET A 187 -5.57 -6.33 8.88
N ALA A 188 -6.85 -5.95 8.82
CA ALA A 188 -7.29 -4.68 8.24
C ALA A 188 -6.61 -3.50 8.95
N HIS A 189 -6.69 -3.42 10.28
CA HIS A 189 -6.02 -2.38 11.08
C HIS A 189 -4.50 -2.37 10.85
N PHE A 190 -3.88 -3.55 10.87
CA PHE A 190 -2.44 -3.68 10.64
C PHE A 190 -2.03 -3.16 9.26
N LEU A 191 -2.82 -3.43 8.22
CA LEU A 191 -2.53 -3.01 6.85
C LEU A 191 -2.82 -1.53 6.62
N ILE A 192 -3.83 -0.96 7.29
CA ILE A 192 -4.08 0.49 7.26
C ILE A 192 -2.84 1.25 7.76
N ASP A 193 -2.29 0.85 8.90
CA ASP A 193 -1.15 1.53 9.53
C ASP A 193 0.12 1.43 8.68
N TRP A 194 0.43 0.21 8.23
CA TRP A 194 1.71 -0.04 7.56
C TRP A 194 1.69 0.27 6.06
N PHE A 195 0.54 0.09 5.40
CA PHE A 195 0.34 0.42 3.99
C PHE A 195 -0.36 1.76 3.75
N GLN A 196 -0.40 2.62 4.77
CA GLN A 196 -0.76 4.04 4.69
C GLN A 196 -2.07 4.29 3.94
N ILE A 197 -3.09 3.50 4.27
CA ILE A 197 -4.41 3.61 3.65
C ILE A 197 -5.11 4.82 4.25
N ILE A 198 -5.44 5.80 3.41
CA ILE A 198 -6.10 7.03 3.86
C ILE A 198 -7.61 6.82 3.79
N LEU A 199 -8.22 6.45 4.91
CA LEU A 199 -9.67 6.37 5.05
C LEU A 199 -10.31 7.76 4.90
N GLY A 200 -11.53 7.80 4.39
CA GLY A 200 -12.27 9.05 4.26
C GLY A 200 -13.67 8.84 3.66
N PRO A 201 -14.40 9.92 3.34
CA PRO A 201 -15.78 9.82 2.84
C PRO A 201 -15.94 8.99 1.57
N ARG A 202 -14.87 8.83 0.79
CA ARG A 202 -14.85 8.10 -0.49
C ARG A 202 -13.98 6.84 -0.46
N LEU A 203 -13.35 6.51 0.67
CA LEU A 203 -12.63 5.24 0.83
C LEU A 203 -12.94 4.69 2.22
N GLY A 204 -13.73 3.62 2.23
CA GLY A 204 -14.11 2.89 3.43
C GLY A 204 -13.61 1.46 3.40
N ILE A 205 -13.42 0.89 4.60
CA ILE A 205 -13.16 -0.53 4.79
C ILE A 205 -14.34 -1.10 5.58
N ILE A 206 -14.94 -2.14 5.05
CA ILE A 206 -15.94 -2.96 5.72
C ILE A 206 -15.21 -4.19 6.25
N VAL A 207 -15.31 -4.37 7.55
CA VAL A 207 -14.82 -5.57 8.22
C VAL A 207 -16.03 -6.35 8.72
N PRO A 208 -16.25 -7.58 8.24
CA PRO A 208 -17.30 -8.45 8.75
C PRO A 208 -17.20 -8.66 10.26
N ASN A 209 -18.34 -8.70 10.94
CA ASN A 209 -18.36 -9.28 12.28
C ASN A 209 -17.98 -10.77 12.17
N LYS A 210 -17.31 -11.33 13.19
CA LYS A 210 -16.76 -12.72 13.17
C LYS A 210 -17.75 -13.85 12.80
N GLN A 211 -19.05 -13.59 12.83
CA GLN A 211 -20.10 -14.56 12.51
C GLN A 211 -20.67 -14.40 11.09
N GLU A 212 -20.37 -13.30 10.41
CA GLU A 212 -20.93 -12.97 9.11
C GLU A 212 -19.94 -13.36 8.01
N GLN A 213 -20.40 -14.19 7.07
CA GLN A 213 -19.58 -14.62 5.95
C GLN A 213 -19.54 -13.53 4.88
N LEU A 214 -18.42 -13.48 4.14
CA LEU A 214 -18.19 -12.53 3.04
C LEU A 214 -19.37 -12.45 2.05
N GLY A 215 -19.92 -13.61 1.67
CA GLY A 215 -21.06 -13.70 0.75
C GLY A 215 -22.29 -12.99 1.29
N THR A 216 -22.62 -13.20 2.57
CA THR A 216 -23.79 -12.58 3.23
C THR A 216 -23.70 -11.06 3.24
N ILE A 217 -22.53 -10.49 3.54
CA ILE A 217 -22.33 -9.03 3.54
C ILE A 217 -22.54 -8.46 2.15
N MET A 218 -21.98 -9.11 1.13
CA MET A 218 -22.14 -8.67 -0.24
C MET A 218 -23.58 -8.84 -0.77
N GLU A 219 -24.32 -9.84 -0.29
CA GLU A 219 -25.73 -10.03 -0.60
C GLU A 219 -26.61 -8.93 0.03
N ASN A 220 -26.26 -8.48 1.23
CA ASN A 220 -26.96 -7.42 1.96
C ASN A 220 -26.67 -6.01 1.42
N GLN A 221 -25.73 -5.88 0.48
CA GLN A 221 -25.53 -4.63 -0.24
C GLN A 221 -26.44 -4.60 -1.47
N ASP A 222 -27.02 -3.46 -1.79
CA ASP A 222 -27.77 -3.25 -3.05
C ASP A 222 -26.93 -2.54 -4.12
N SER A 223 -25.77 -2.01 -3.74
CA SER A 223 -24.89 -1.27 -4.63
C SER A 223 -24.35 -2.13 -5.76
N LYS A 224 -24.30 -1.51 -6.94
CA LYS A 224 -23.57 -1.98 -8.12
C LYS A 224 -22.29 -1.20 -8.27
N TYR A 225 -21.26 -1.83 -8.80
CA TYR A 225 -19.93 -1.25 -8.95
C TYR A 225 -19.52 -1.21 -10.41
N HIS A 226 -18.78 -0.16 -10.77
CA HIS A 226 -18.12 -0.07 -12.06
C HIS A 226 -17.00 -1.10 -12.11
N VAL A 227 -16.26 -1.27 -11.01
CA VAL A 227 -15.19 -2.27 -10.91
C VAL A 227 -15.35 -3.09 -9.64
N VAL A 228 -15.29 -4.42 -9.77
CA VAL A 228 -15.16 -5.34 -8.65
C VAL A 228 -13.82 -6.05 -8.78
N PHE A 229 -12.91 -5.81 -7.84
CA PHE A 229 -11.64 -6.51 -7.72
C PHE A 229 -11.76 -7.63 -6.69
N TYR A 230 -11.39 -8.84 -7.07
CA TYR A 230 -11.20 -9.95 -6.16
C TYR A 230 -9.70 -10.23 -6.00
N ASN A 231 -9.18 -9.98 -4.80
CA ASN A 231 -7.77 -10.05 -4.44
C ASN A 231 -7.57 -10.76 -3.08
N MET A 232 -8.37 -11.79 -2.83
CA MET A 232 -8.30 -12.58 -1.61
C MET A 232 -7.60 -13.92 -1.89
N CYS A 233 -6.59 -14.23 -1.07
CA CYS A 233 -5.84 -15.48 -1.10
C CYS A 233 -6.09 -16.31 0.15
N PRO A 234 -5.97 -17.64 0.08
CA PRO A 234 -5.84 -18.45 1.28
C PRO A 234 -4.58 -18.06 2.05
N GLN A 235 -4.58 -18.39 3.34
CA GLN A 235 -3.48 -18.11 4.28
C GLN A 235 -2.14 -18.66 3.78
N SER A 236 -2.13 -19.80 3.11
CA SER A 236 -0.94 -20.38 2.47
C SER A 236 -1.25 -20.81 1.04
N ILE A 237 -0.34 -20.49 0.11
CA ILE A 237 -0.37 -20.95 -1.29
C ILE A 237 0.74 -21.96 -1.59
N ALA A 238 1.40 -22.49 -0.56
CA ALA A 238 2.64 -23.28 -0.71
C ALA A 238 2.54 -24.43 -1.74
N ASN A 239 1.35 -25.03 -1.89
CA ASN A 239 1.09 -26.12 -2.84
C ASN A 239 -0.21 -25.90 -3.66
N GLY A 240 -0.60 -24.65 -3.91
CA GLY A 240 -1.90 -24.39 -4.53
C GLY A 240 -2.00 -23.06 -5.25
N SER A 241 -3.25 -22.63 -5.41
CA SER A 241 -3.61 -21.41 -6.11
C SER A 241 -4.18 -20.36 -5.14
N CYS A 242 -4.12 -19.11 -5.57
CA CYS A 242 -4.91 -18.03 -5.05
C CYS A 242 -5.70 -17.40 -6.19
N PRO A 243 -7.04 -17.28 -6.09
CA PRO A 243 -7.86 -17.92 -5.06
C PRO A 243 -7.82 -19.45 -5.13
N ASP A 244 -8.24 -20.08 -4.04
CA ASP A 244 -8.63 -21.49 -3.99
C ASP A 244 -10.17 -21.61 -3.94
N GLU A 245 -10.70 -22.83 -3.98
CA GLU A 245 -12.15 -23.07 -3.96
C GLU A 245 -12.84 -22.61 -2.66
N ARG A 246 -12.10 -22.56 -1.54
CA ARG A 246 -12.63 -22.12 -0.24
C ARG A 246 -12.85 -20.61 -0.22
N THR A 247 -11.90 -19.87 -0.77
CA THR A 247 -11.96 -18.40 -0.86
C THR A 247 -12.88 -17.96 -2.01
N LEU A 248 -12.85 -18.66 -3.15
CA LEU A 248 -13.68 -18.37 -4.33
C LEU A 248 -14.66 -19.50 -4.65
N SER A 249 -15.67 -19.66 -3.79
CA SER A 249 -16.76 -20.60 -4.00
C SER A 249 -17.77 -20.12 -5.05
N GLU A 250 -18.60 -21.03 -5.55
CA GLU A 250 -19.66 -20.71 -6.51
C GLU A 250 -20.65 -19.65 -5.98
N HIS A 251 -20.95 -19.71 -4.69
CA HIS A 251 -21.79 -18.70 -4.03
C HIS A 251 -21.14 -17.31 -4.05
N ILE A 252 -19.84 -17.22 -3.78
CA ILE A 252 -19.10 -15.94 -3.85
C ILE A 252 -19.05 -15.42 -5.29
N ILE A 253 -18.82 -16.28 -6.28
CA ILE A 253 -18.86 -15.89 -7.71
C ILE A 253 -20.21 -15.27 -8.07
N ARG A 254 -21.31 -15.97 -7.79
CA ARG A 254 -22.66 -15.47 -8.08
C ARG A 254 -22.95 -14.15 -7.38
N THR A 255 -22.46 -14.01 -6.16
CA THR A 255 -22.64 -12.79 -5.39
C THR A 255 -21.86 -11.63 -6.00
N MET A 256 -20.60 -11.84 -6.40
CA MET A 256 -19.80 -10.83 -7.11
C MET A 256 -20.43 -10.44 -8.45
N VAL A 257 -20.90 -11.41 -9.24
CA VAL A 257 -21.59 -11.16 -10.53
C VAL A 257 -22.77 -10.20 -10.33
N LYS A 258 -23.56 -10.42 -9.26
CA LYS A 258 -24.66 -9.52 -8.90
C LYS A 258 -24.20 -8.14 -8.44
N ARG A 259 -22.93 -7.94 -8.07
CA ARG A 259 -22.39 -6.62 -7.69
C ARG A 259 -21.81 -5.84 -8.89
N VAL A 260 -21.51 -6.50 -10.01
CA VAL A 260 -21.03 -5.81 -11.21
C VAL A 260 -22.19 -5.07 -11.86
N GLY A 261 -21.99 -3.78 -12.18
CA GLY A 261 -22.93 -2.97 -12.94
C GLY A 261 -22.96 -3.36 -14.42
N ASP A 262 -23.96 -2.89 -15.17
CA ASP A 262 -24.18 -3.31 -16.56
C ASP A 262 -23.01 -2.99 -17.50
N GLN A 263 -22.24 -1.95 -17.17
CA GLN A 263 -21.03 -1.54 -17.89
C GLN A 263 -19.74 -1.84 -17.11
N GLY A 264 -19.87 -2.60 -16.02
CA GLY A 264 -18.78 -2.86 -15.11
C GLY A 264 -17.90 -4.04 -15.53
N VAL A 265 -16.87 -4.27 -14.72
CA VAL A 265 -15.93 -5.37 -14.87
C VAL A 265 -15.70 -6.07 -13.54
N LEU A 266 -15.59 -7.40 -13.59
CA LEU A 266 -15.05 -8.21 -12.51
C LEU A 266 -13.60 -8.58 -12.85
N ILE A 267 -12.69 -8.33 -11.92
CA ILE A 267 -11.26 -8.58 -12.09
C ILE A 267 -10.78 -9.46 -10.95
N VAL A 268 -10.27 -10.65 -11.27
CA VAL A 268 -9.79 -11.64 -10.30
C VAL A 268 -8.28 -11.77 -10.42
N SER A 269 -7.59 -11.52 -9.31
CA SER A 269 -6.14 -11.70 -9.19
C SER A 269 -5.86 -13.18 -8.99
N MET A 270 -5.05 -13.78 -9.87
CA MET A 270 -4.76 -15.21 -9.84
C MET A 270 -3.26 -15.48 -9.71
N ILE A 271 -2.87 -16.16 -8.65
CA ILE A 271 -1.50 -16.44 -8.27
C ILE A 271 -1.36 -17.96 -8.10
N THR A 272 -0.29 -18.53 -8.64
CA THR A 272 0.00 -19.96 -8.54
C THR A 272 1.46 -20.16 -8.15
N ALA A 273 1.75 -21.24 -7.42
CA ALA A 273 3.12 -21.58 -7.04
C ALA A 273 4.00 -21.96 -8.25
N ASP A 274 3.40 -22.49 -9.31
CA ASP A 274 4.02 -22.84 -10.59
C ASP A 274 3.10 -22.43 -11.77
N VAL A 275 3.57 -22.53 -13.01
CA VAL A 275 2.75 -22.30 -14.21
C VAL A 275 1.62 -23.32 -14.28
N ASP A 276 0.40 -22.88 -13.94
CA ASP A 276 -0.78 -23.73 -13.96
C ASP A 276 -1.83 -23.19 -14.95
N THR A 277 -1.61 -23.49 -16.23
CA THR A 277 -2.54 -23.10 -17.30
C THR A 277 -3.94 -23.71 -17.10
N ILE A 278 -4.04 -24.89 -16.50
CA ILE A 278 -5.32 -25.57 -16.27
C ILE A 278 -6.14 -24.78 -15.26
N PHE A 279 -5.53 -24.38 -14.13
CA PHE A 279 -6.18 -23.54 -13.14
C PHE A 279 -6.76 -22.26 -13.76
N TYR A 280 -5.95 -21.53 -14.55
CA TYR A 280 -6.41 -20.28 -15.18
C TYR A 280 -7.58 -20.50 -16.15
N MET A 281 -7.53 -21.56 -16.96
CA MET A 281 -8.62 -21.91 -17.88
C MET A 281 -9.88 -22.36 -17.15
N MET A 282 -9.74 -23.13 -16.06
CA MET A 282 -10.87 -23.55 -15.23
C MET A 282 -11.56 -22.36 -14.57
N GLN A 283 -10.80 -21.42 -14.00
CA GLN A 283 -11.40 -20.21 -13.43
C GLN A 283 -12.10 -19.39 -14.50
N LYS A 284 -11.45 -19.15 -15.66
CA LYS A 284 -12.09 -18.48 -16.79
C LYS A 284 -13.43 -19.12 -17.16
N HIS A 285 -13.47 -20.44 -17.30
CA HIS A 285 -14.69 -21.17 -17.67
C HIS A 285 -15.82 -20.99 -16.64
N ARG A 286 -15.51 -20.94 -15.34
CA ARG A 286 -16.52 -20.68 -14.29
C ARG A 286 -17.18 -19.31 -14.46
N PHE A 287 -16.42 -18.29 -14.86
CA PHE A 287 -16.96 -16.94 -15.04
C PHE A 287 -17.63 -16.69 -16.39
N GLU A 288 -17.25 -17.41 -17.45
CA GLU A 288 -17.90 -17.35 -18.76
C GLU A 288 -19.36 -17.78 -18.75
N GLN A 289 -19.80 -18.48 -17.70
CA GLN A 289 -21.21 -18.80 -17.49
C GLN A 289 -22.05 -17.56 -17.13
N TYR A 290 -21.41 -16.47 -16.72
CA TYR A 290 -22.04 -15.26 -16.18
C TYR A 290 -21.77 -14.00 -16.97
N PHE A 291 -20.71 -13.98 -17.79
CA PHE A 291 -20.25 -12.82 -18.54
C PHE A 291 -20.12 -13.13 -20.03
N ASN A 292 -20.42 -12.14 -20.86
CA ASN A 292 -20.28 -12.28 -22.31
C ASN A 292 -18.82 -12.44 -22.76
N GLU A 293 -17.88 -11.80 -22.06
CA GLU A 293 -16.46 -11.88 -22.38
C GLU A 293 -15.60 -11.98 -21.12
N CYS A 294 -14.68 -12.94 -21.13
CA CYS A 294 -13.63 -13.09 -20.13
C CYS A 294 -12.27 -13.23 -20.83
N ILE A 295 -11.27 -12.46 -20.38
CA ILE A 295 -9.89 -12.52 -20.90
C ILE A 295 -8.90 -12.78 -19.77
N LEU A 296 -7.78 -13.41 -20.13
CA LEU A 296 -6.63 -13.60 -19.24
C LEU A 296 -5.53 -12.61 -19.64
N ILE A 297 -5.13 -11.75 -18.71
CA ILE A 297 -4.04 -10.81 -18.88
C ILE A 297 -2.83 -11.32 -18.10
N LYS A 298 -1.70 -11.47 -18.79
CA LYS A 298 -0.45 -11.95 -18.19
C LYS A 298 0.57 -10.81 -18.14
N PRO A 299 0.99 -10.34 -16.95
CA PRO A 299 2.09 -9.38 -16.82
C PRO A 299 3.38 -9.98 -17.39
N ALA A 300 4.15 -9.20 -18.15
CA ALA A 300 5.41 -9.68 -18.72
C ALA A 300 6.41 -10.01 -17.59
N LYS A 301 6.84 -11.28 -17.50
CA LYS A 301 7.74 -11.83 -16.46
C LYS A 301 7.06 -12.26 -15.15
N ALA A 302 5.73 -12.30 -15.09
CA ALA A 302 4.99 -12.92 -13.98
C ALA A 302 4.36 -14.25 -14.39
N TYR A 303 4.34 -15.21 -13.46
CA TYR A 303 3.53 -16.43 -13.59
C TYR A 303 2.04 -16.16 -13.33
N ASN A 304 1.78 -15.22 -12.43
CA ASN A 304 0.45 -14.77 -12.03
C ASN A 304 -0.29 -14.16 -13.22
N GLN A 305 -1.61 -14.31 -13.22
CA GLN A 305 -2.48 -13.76 -14.26
C GLN A 305 -3.65 -12.99 -13.63
N VAL A 306 -4.27 -12.16 -14.44
CA VAL A 306 -5.49 -11.45 -14.10
C VAL A 306 -6.59 -11.97 -15.00
N LEU A 307 -7.69 -12.45 -14.41
CA LEU A 307 -8.92 -12.73 -15.16
C LEU A 307 -9.78 -11.48 -15.13
N SER A 308 -10.17 -10.99 -16.30
CA SER A 308 -11.04 -9.83 -16.46
C SER A 308 -12.30 -10.25 -17.21
N CYS A 309 -13.46 -10.05 -16.60
CA CYS A 309 -14.76 -10.46 -17.14
C CYS A 309 -15.75 -9.30 -17.14
N THR A 310 -16.47 -9.11 -18.24
CA THR A 310 -17.46 -8.04 -18.41
C THR A 310 -18.61 -8.48 -19.32
N GLN A 311 -19.74 -7.78 -19.22
CA GLN A 311 -20.85 -7.93 -20.18
C GLN A 311 -20.57 -7.23 -21.51
N ASN A 312 -19.63 -6.30 -21.52
CA ASN A 312 -19.17 -5.61 -22.71
C ASN A 312 -17.96 -6.33 -23.34
N HIS A 313 -17.30 -5.65 -24.28
CA HIS A 313 -16.02 -6.07 -24.82
C HIS A 313 -14.88 -5.21 -24.29
N HIS A 314 -13.72 -5.83 -24.07
CA HIS A 314 -12.47 -5.12 -23.83
C HIS A 314 -12.03 -4.37 -25.09
N ASP A 315 -11.66 -3.10 -24.95
CA ASP A 315 -11.18 -2.28 -26.07
C ASP A 315 -9.65 -2.30 -26.14
N PHE A 316 -9.13 -3.29 -26.87
CA PHE A 316 -7.70 -3.42 -27.12
C PHE A 316 -7.11 -2.27 -27.95
N ASN A 317 -7.94 -1.42 -28.59
CA ASN A 317 -7.43 -0.21 -29.24
C ASN A 317 -6.90 0.83 -28.23
N LEU A 318 -7.25 0.69 -26.94
CA LEU A 318 -6.76 1.55 -25.87
C LEU A 318 -5.37 1.17 -25.36
N GLU A 319 -4.81 0.01 -25.71
CA GLU A 319 -3.57 -0.51 -25.12
C GLU A 319 -2.43 0.53 -25.12
N LYS A 320 -2.19 1.19 -26.25
CA LYS A 320 -1.17 2.26 -26.36
C LYS A 320 -1.50 3.49 -25.50
N GLN A 321 -2.78 3.83 -25.37
CA GLN A 321 -3.23 4.97 -24.57
C GLN A 321 -3.11 4.65 -23.07
N ILE A 322 -3.41 3.42 -22.68
CA ILE A 322 -3.24 2.91 -21.32
C ILE A 322 -1.76 2.86 -20.96
N GLU A 323 -0.91 2.31 -21.83
CA GLU A 323 0.53 2.29 -21.61
C GLU A 323 1.07 3.72 -21.46
N SER A 324 0.65 4.65 -22.33
CA SER A 324 1.01 6.07 -22.23
C SER A 324 0.51 6.71 -20.93
N PHE A 325 -0.74 6.45 -20.53
CA PHE A 325 -1.32 6.93 -19.29
C PHE A 325 -0.52 6.42 -18.09
N MET A 326 -0.30 5.12 -17.98
CA MET A 326 0.44 4.48 -16.88
C MET A 326 1.90 4.96 -16.84
N HIS A 327 2.57 5.12 -18.00
CA HIS A 327 3.92 5.69 -18.08
C HIS A 327 3.97 7.20 -17.80
N SER A 328 2.95 7.98 -18.15
CA SER A 328 2.91 9.41 -17.84
C SER A 328 2.88 9.65 -16.33
N GLN A 329 2.36 8.70 -15.56
CA GLN A 329 2.41 8.75 -14.10
C GLN A 329 3.83 8.60 -13.56
N TRP A 330 4.76 7.94 -14.29
CA TRP A 330 6.19 7.92 -13.96
C TRP A 330 6.81 9.31 -14.09
N ARG A 331 6.68 9.92 -15.27
CA ARG A 331 7.34 11.20 -15.60
C ARG A 331 6.86 12.41 -14.79
N LYS A 332 5.65 12.38 -14.23
CA LYS A 332 5.16 13.47 -13.36
C LYS A 332 5.78 13.47 -11.96
N ASN A 333 6.46 12.39 -11.56
CA ASN A 333 7.03 12.24 -10.22
C ASN A 333 8.54 11.93 -10.22
N ASP A 334 9.20 12.00 -11.38
CA ASP A 334 10.64 11.95 -11.50
C ASP A 334 11.25 13.30 -11.08
N PHE A 335 11.40 13.49 -9.77
CA PHE A 335 12.62 14.09 -9.26
C PHE A 335 13.62 12.94 -9.09
N LEU A 336 14.41 12.73 -10.14
CA LEU A 336 15.83 12.46 -9.94
C LEU A 336 16.47 13.68 -9.26
#